data_AF-A0A556MBE3-F1
#
_entry.id   AF-A0A556MBE3-F1
#
_cell.length_a   1.000
_cell.length_b   1.000
_cell.length_c   1.000
_cell.angle_alpha   90.00
_cell.angle_beta   90.00
_cell.angle_gamma   90.00
#
_symmetry.space_group_name_H-M   'P 1'
#
loop_
_entity.id
_entity.type
_entity.pdbx_description
1 polymer ?
#
loop_
_entity_poly.entity_id
_entity_poly.type
_entity_poly.pdbx_seq_one_letter_code
_entity_poly.pdbx_strand_id
1 'polypeptide(L)'
;MKTTTTQKLFPVIAIALMVSILASCKKDKKVAPEKVAGKYDNGFFIINEGSYKNASGSISFFDYAKGTITDSIFTKENPGKTFDPNTSELEFGTIYNGKFYLLTKSGGPLVVADATTLKETGRIPAAGTNDYREFIGINSTTGLVSTGDGIYPLNLSSVTLGTKIPNISGEIGDMIKAGNYIFVLSANDGLDILNASDYSVAKNIPGMAVGFAVTPDGSVWVAGNTSLDKINPTNLAVTSVTLPFTVNNTWGFWHPGSITASTKDNTVFLANNDQYNGGKTIYKYIDGNSSTLTSPFITIATGKELYGKGLAYNSTNNQLVVSTVESGFGTHYAVNDLDFYDPNSGALIKDIPFSGYYFPATYVFH
;
A
#
# COMPACT_ATOMS: atom_id res chain seq x y z
N MET A 1 69.81 48.67 -74.26
CA MET A 1 70.23 50.05 -73.94
C MET A 1 69.42 50.51 -72.74
N LYS A 2 70.07 50.74 -71.57
CA LYS A 2 69.69 51.61 -70.42
C LYS A 2 68.25 51.44 -69.86
N THR A 3 67.88 51.39 -68.58
CA THR A 3 68.35 51.86 -67.25
C THR A 3 67.17 51.49 -66.31
N THR A 4 67.37 50.85 -65.14
CA THR A 4 67.37 51.48 -63.80
C THR A 4 65.99 51.97 -63.27
N THR A 5 65.45 51.25 -62.27
CA THR A 5 64.78 51.68 -60.99
C THR A 5 63.54 52.62 -61.09
N THR A 6 62.45 52.61 -60.30
CA THR A 6 62.23 52.37 -58.84
C THR A 6 60.72 52.39 -58.49
N GLN A 7 60.33 51.51 -57.56
CA GLN A 7 59.38 51.64 -56.43
C GLN A 7 57.91 52.14 -56.53
N LYS A 8 57.07 51.26 -55.94
CA LYS A 8 55.97 51.46 -54.96
C LYS A 8 54.65 52.09 -55.44
N LEU A 9 53.56 51.32 -55.30
CA LEU A 9 52.60 51.42 -54.18
C LEU A 9 51.54 50.29 -54.32
N PHE A 10 51.19 49.64 -53.21
CA PHE A 10 50.02 48.75 -53.10
C PHE A 10 48.71 49.56 -53.16
N PRO A 11 47.60 48.92 -53.55
CA PRO A 11 46.45 48.95 -52.66
C PRO A 11 45.82 47.57 -52.41
N VAL A 12 45.38 47.43 -51.17
CA VAL A 12 44.68 46.30 -50.55
C VAL A 12 43.24 46.22 -51.08
N ILE A 13 42.83 45.06 -51.57
CA ILE A 13 41.44 44.76 -51.94
C ILE A 13 40.72 44.25 -50.68
N ALA A 14 39.64 44.95 -50.31
CA ALA A 14 38.76 44.59 -49.20
C ALA A 14 37.88 43.39 -49.57
N ILE A 15 37.91 42.34 -48.73
CA ILE A 15 37.00 41.20 -48.80
C ILE A 15 35.83 41.49 -47.85
N ALA A 16 34.62 41.57 -48.41
CA ALA A 16 33.38 41.70 -47.66
C ALA A 16 33.03 40.35 -47.00
N LEU A 17 32.99 40.34 -45.67
CA LEU A 17 32.58 39.19 -44.86
C LEU A 17 31.06 39.24 -44.64
N MET A 18 30.31 38.34 -45.28
CA MET A 18 28.88 38.12 -45.01
C MET A 18 28.74 37.44 -43.63
N VAL A 19 28.21 38.17 -42.65
CA VAL A 19 27.84 37.63 -41.34
C VAL A 19 26.42 37.08 -41.42
N SER A 20 26.29 35.76 -41.52
CA SER A 20 25.02 35.06 -41.36
C SER A 20 24.62 35.02 -39.88
N ILE A 21 23.57 35.76 -39.53
CA ILE A 21 22.99 35.79 -38.19
C ILE A 21 22.18 34.50 -37.99
N LEU A 22 22.71 33.55 -37.23
CA LEU A 22 21.95 32.39 -36.76
C LEU A 22 21.00 32.84 -35.65
N ALA A 23 19.72 32.95 -35.96
CA ALA A 23 18.65 33.09 -34.96
C ALA A 23 18.52 31.77 -34.18
N SER A 24 19.17 31.71 -33.00
CA SER A 24 18.98 30.63 -32.04
C SER A 24 17.66 30.83 -31.30
N CYS A 25 16.61 30.16 -31.76
CA CYS A 25 15.37 30.01 -31.01
C CYS A 25 15.66 29.18 -29.76
N LYS A 26 15.88 29.83 -28.61
CA LYS A 26 15.73 29.17 -27.31
C LYS A 26 14.27 28.75 -27.19
N LYS A 27 14.02 27.44 -27.26
CA LYS A 27 12.75 26.88 -26.80
C LYS A 27 12.72 27.07 -25.30
N ASP A 28 11.91 28.01 -24.83
CA ASP A 28 11.58 28.11 -23.42
C ASP A 28 11.00 26.76 -22.98
N LYS A 29 11.76 26.05 -22.14
CA LYS A 29 11.24 24.88 -21.45
C LYS A 29 10.08 25.41 -20.61
N LYS A 30 8.85 25.01 -20.96
CA LYS A 30 7.73 25.11 -20.02
C LYS A 30 8.14 24.29 -18.80
N VAL A 31 8.62 24.97 -17.77
CA VAL A 31 8.76 24.40 -16.44
C VAL A 31 7.32 24.04 -16.06
N ALA A 32 7.02 22.75 -15.98
CA ALA A 32 5.75 22.31 -15.43
C ALA A 32 5.60 23.01 -14.07
N PRO A 33 4.42 23.58 -13.75
CA PRO A 33 4.24 24.22 -12.45
C PRO A 33 4.68 23.23 -11.38
N GLU A 34 5.62 23.65 -10.54
CA GLU A 34 6.10 22.85 -9.41
C GLU A 34 4.86 22.45 -8.62
N LYS A 35 4.59 21.14 -8.51
CA LYS A 35 3.48 20.63 -7.72
C LYS A 35 3.73 21.14 -6.30
N VAL A 36 2.96 22.13 -5.86
CA VAL A 36 3.01 22.59 -4.48
C VAL A 36 2.72 21.36 -3.62
N ALA A 37 3.70 20.96 -2.80
CA ALA A 37 3.58 19.78 -1.96
C ALA A 37 2.32 19.92 -1.10
N GLY A 38 1.42 18.94 -1.25
CA GLY A 38 0.21 18.84 -0.44
C GLY A 38 0.57 18.66 1.03
N LYS A 39 -0.37 19.00 1.92
CA LYS A 39 -0.20 18.91 3.39
C LYS A 39 0.29 17.53 3.86
N TYR A 40 -0.05 16.48 3.11
CA TYR A 40 0.25 15.10 3.42
C TYR A 40 1.28 14.46 2.46
N ASP A 41 1.91 15.21 1.55
CA ASP A 41 2.81 14.63 0.54
C ASP A 41 4.15 14.11 1.11
N ASN A 42 4.56 14.55 2.32
CA ASN A 42 5.85 14.19 2.93
C ASN A 42 5.69 13.22 4.12
N GLY A 43 5.09 12.07 3.86
CA GLY A 43 4.79 11.10 4.89
C GLY A 43 3.98 9.92 4.40
N PHE A 44 3.28 9.27 5.32
CA PHE A 44 2.31 8.23 5.03
C PHE A 44 1.20 8.23 6.07
N PHE A 45 0.06 7.62 5.72
CA PHE A 45 -1.08 7.49 6.60
C PHE A 45 -1.04 6.17 7.36
N ILE A 46 -1.55 6.22 8.58
CA ILE A 46 -1.79 5.05 9.42
C ILE A 46 -3.29 4.99 9.64
N ILE A 47 -3.89 3.88 9.23
CA ILE A 47 -5.30 3.58 9.44
C ILE A 47 -5.42 2.89 10.79
N ASN A 48 -6.24 3.43 11.68
CA ASN A 48 -6.43 2.91 13.03
C ASN A 48 -7.84 2.34 13.12
N GLU A 49 -7.97 1.06 13.51
CA GLU A 49 -9.23 0.34 13.60
C GLU A 49 -10.21 1.05 14.54
N GLY A 50 -9.69 1.59 15.64
CA GLY A 50 -10.48 2.06 16.77
C GLY A 50 -10.73 0.94 17.77
N SER A 51 -11.50 1.23 18.81
CA SER A 51 -11.77 0.28 19.90
C SER A 51 -13.26 -0.05 19.92
N TYR A 52 -13.61 -1.29 19.53
CA TYR A 52 -14.99 -1.74 19.47
C TYR A 52 -15.78 -1.43 20.75
N LYS A 53 -16.93 -0.76 20.59
CA LYS A 53 -17.82 -0.21 21.64
C LYS A 53 -17.26 0.94 22.48
N ASN A 54 -16.03 1.39 22.24
CA ASN A 54 -15.40 2.51 22.95
C ASN A 54 -15.19 3.72 22.03
N ALA A 55 -14.59 3.53 20.86
CA ALA A 55 -14.27 4.61 19.90
C ALA A 55 -14.21 4.08 18.46
N SER A 56 -14.79 4.82 17.51
CA SER A 56 -14.62 4.54 16.07
C SER A 56 -13.16 4.74 15.64
N GLY A 57 -12.78 4.16 14.51
CA GLY A 57 -11.45 4.34 13.93
C GLY A 57 -11.03 5.78 13.62
N SER A 58 -9.75 5.96 13.36
CA SER A 58 -9.14 7.25 13.03
C SER A 58 -8.08 7.10 11.93
N ILE A 59 -7.62 8.25 11.40
CA ILE A 59 -6.47 8.28 10.51
C ILE A 59 -5.40 9.13 11.18
N SER A 60 -4.20 8.58 11.26
CA SER A 60 -2.99 9.30 11.63
C SER A 60 -2.11 9.56 10.42
N PHE A 61 -1.24 10.56 10.51
CA PHE A 61 -0.21 10.87 9.52
C PHE A 61 1.16 10.88 10.17
N PHE A 62 2.09 10.12 9.62
CA PHE A 62 3.50 10.20 9.99
C PHE A 62 4.23 11.15 9.04
N ASP A 63 4.73 12.27 9.56
CA ASP A 63 5.50 13.27 8.81
C ASP A 63 6.98 12.92 8.82
N TYR A 64 7.59 12.70 7.64
CA TYR A 64 9.01 12.32 7.54
C TYR A 64 9.96 13.40 8.04
N ALA A 65 9.66 14.68 7.78
CA ALA A 65 10.55 15.78 8.14
C ALA A 65 10.53 16.03 9.65
N LYS A 66 9.36 15.90 10.27
CA LYS A 66 9.21 16.07 11.72
C LYS A 66 9.52 14.80 12.51
N GLY A 67 9.34 13.64 11.88
CA GLY A 67 9.42 12.34 12.55
C GLY A 67 8.34 12.15 13.61
N THR A 68 7.15 12.74 13.40
CA THR A 68 6.04 12.76 14.37
C THR A 68 4.75 12.24 13.76
N ILE A 69 3.94 11.57 14.58
CA ILE A 69 2.58 11.12 14.23
C ILE A 69 1.57 12.21 14.63
N THR A 70 0.69 12.59 13.71
CA THR A 70 -0.49 13.43 14.00
C THR A 70 -1.74 12.61 13.80
N ASP A 71 -2.52 12.37 14.85
CA ASP A 71 -3.76 11.60 14.81
C ASP A 71 -4.98 12.45 14.36
N SER A 72 -6.09 11.77 14.04
CA SER A 72 -7.42 12.30 13.80
C SER A 72 -7.43 13.34 12.67
N ILE A 73 -6.59 13.12 11.66
CA ILE A 73 -6.44 14.08 10.56
C ILE A 73 -7.70 14.15 9.70
N PHE A 74 -8.45 13.06 9.57
CA PHE A 74 -9.69 13.04 8.79
C PHE A 74 -10.74 13.97 9.39
N THR A 75 -10.98 13.89 10.70
CA THR A 75 -11.98 14.70 11.39
C THR A 75 -11.54 16.16 11.51
N LYS A 76 -10.23 16.42 11.61
CA LYS A 76 -9.65 17.78 11.50
C LYS A 76 -9.91 18.40 10.13
N GLU A 77 -9.82 17.61 9.06
CA GLU A 77 -10.13 18.10 7.71
C GLU A 77 -11.63 18.10 7.41
N ASN A 78 -12.43 17.33 8.11
CA ASN A 78 -13.88 17.23 7.89
C ASN A 78 -14.64 17.41 9.21
N PRO A 79 -14.72 18.63 9.76
CA PRO A 79 -15.41 18.88 11.02
C PRO A 79 -16.85 18.34 11.00
N GLY A 80 -17.21 17.54 12.00
CA GLY A 80 -18.52 16.90 12.13
C GLY A 80 -18.71 15.60 11.34
N LYS A 81 -17.69 15.12 10.61
CA LYS A 81 -17.72 13.81 9.94
C LYS A 81 -16.83 12.81 10.67
N THR A 82 -17.33 11.60 10.89
CA THR A 82 -16.65 10.52 11.61
C THR A 82 -16.80 9.19 10.87
N PHE A 83 -16.21 8.14 11.46
CA PHE A 83 -16.38 6.75 11.04
C PHE A 83 -17.45 6.01 11.89
N ASP A 84 -18.19 6.73 12.73
CA ASP A 84 -19.20 6.19 13.64
C ASP A 84 -20.19 5.22 12.97
N PRO A 85 -20.80 4.29 13.75
CA PRO A 85 -20.85 4.22 15.22
C PRO A 85 -19.56 3.75 15.92
N ASN A 86 -19.45 3.89 17.25
CA ASN A 86 -18.31 3.36 18.02
C ASN A 86 -18.20 1.81 18.04
N THR A 87 -19.15 1.12 17.40
CA THR A 87 -19.08 -0.31 17.08
C THR A 87 -18.44 -0.57 15.72
N SER A 88 -17.85 0.46 15.09
CA SER A 88 -17.18 0.34 13.81
C SER A 88 -15.67 0.18 13.93
N GLU A 89 -15.12 -0.55 12.97
CA GLU A 89 -13.70 -0.89 12.88
C GLU A 89 -13.18 -0.42 11.52
N LEU A 90 -12.37 0.65 11.48
CA LEU A 90 -11.76 1.18 10.25
C LEU A 90 -10.54 0.35 9.88
N GLU A 91 -10.74 -0.68 9.08
CA GLU A 91 -9.75 -1.72 8.85
C GLU A 91 -8.79 -1.38 7.69
N PHE A 92 -9.28 -0.63 6.71
CA PHE A 92 -8.56 -0.50 5.44
C PHE A 92 -8.60 0.91 4.86
N GLY A 93 -7.47 1.27 4.25
CA GLY A 93 -7.33 2.47 3.46
C GLY A 93 -6.45 2.24 2.25
N THR A 94 -6.77 2.90 1.13
CA THR A 94 -5.89 2.93 -0.04
C THR A 94 -6.11 4.18 -0.90
N ILE A 95 -5.09 4.55 -1.67
CA ILE A 95 -5.18 5.64 -2.64
C ILE A 95 -5.31 5.05 -4.05
N TYR A 96 -6.34 5.48 -4.78
CA TYR A 96 -6.55 5.12 -6.18
C TYR A 96 -7.08 6.32 -6.96
N ASN A 97 -6.51 6.62 -8.11
CA ASN A 97 -6.90 7.76 -8.97
C ASN A 97 -7.04 9.10 -8.22
N GLY A 98 -6.12 9.40 -7.30
CA GLY A 98 -6.11 10.63 -6.52
C GLY A 98 -7.20 10.71 -5.44
N LYS A 99 -7.90 9.60 -5.17
CA LYS A 99 -8.89 9.47 -4.11
C LYS A 99 -8.42 8.50 -3.04
N PHE A 100 -8.73 8.81 -1.80
CA PHE A 100 -8.47 7.99 -0.64
C PHE A 100 -9.77 7.25 -0.27
N TYR A 101 -9.76 5.93 -0.44
CA TYR A 101 -10.85 5.03 -0.07
C TYR A 101 -10.59 4.48 1.32
N LEU A 102 -11.59 4.55 2.19
CA LEU A 102 -11.53 4.19 3.60
C LEU A 102 -12.72 3.28 3.92
N LEU A 103 -12.43 2.08 4.39
CA LEU A 103 -13.42 1.01 4.53
C LEU A 103 -13.48 0.55 5.98
N THR A 104 -14.70 0.38 6.46
CA THR A 104 -14.98 -0.12 7.81
C THR A 104 -15.52 -1.54 7.73
N LYS A 105 -14.83 -2.46 8.42
CA LYS A 105 -15.14 -3.89 8.47
C LYS A 105 -16.44 -4.20 9.21
N SER A 106 -16.85 -3.34 10.13
CA SER A 106 -18.02 -3.58 10.97
C SER A 106 -18.87 -2.32 11.05
N GLY A 107 -20.11 -2.35 10.57
CA GLY A 107 -21.18 -1.37 10.88
C GLY A 107 -20.99 0.10 10.45
N GLY A 108 -19.79 0.47 10.01
CA GLY A 108 -19.40 1.84 9.69
C GLY A 108 -19.61 2.22 8.22
N PRO A 109 -19.15 3.42 7.82
CA PRO A 109 -19.24 3.90 6.46
C PRO A 109 -18.12 3.37 5.55
N LEU A 110 -18.36 3.39 4.24
CA LEU A 110 -17.29 3.50 3.24
C LEU A 110 -17.14 4.99 2.90
N VAL A 111 -15.93 5.54 3.03
CA VAL A 111 -15.65 6.96 2.81
C VAL A 111 -14.68 7.12 1.65
N VAL A 112 -14.93 8.11 0.79
CA VAL A 112 -14.03 8.51 -0.28
C VAL A 112 -13.64 9.97 -0.08
N ALA A 113 -12.36 10.25 0.06
CA ALA A 113 -11.80 11.59 0.20
C ALA A 113 -10.83 11.94 -0.92
N ASP A 114 -10.55 13.22 -1.09
CA ASP A 114 -9.42 13.66 -1.89
C ASP A 114 -8.09 13.25 -1.24
N ALA A 115 -7.19 12.60 -1.98
CA ALA A 115 -5.96 12.05 -1.39
C ALA A 115 -4.94 13.13 -0.96
N THR A 116 -5.08 14.38 -1.45
CA THR A 116 -4.14 15.46 -1.14
C THR A 116 -4.61 16.34 0.02
N THR A 117 -5.93 16.52 0.16
CA THR A 117 -6.54 17.42 1.16
C THR A 117 -7.31 16.68 2.24
N LEU A 118 -7.56 15.37 2.07
CA LEU A 118 -8.44 14.53 2.88
C LEU A 118 -9.89 15.01 2.99
N LYS A 119 -10.32 16.00 2.21
CA LYS A 119 -11.73 16.43 2.19
C LYS A 119 -12.58 15.31 1.61
N GLU A 120 -13.61 14.91 2.35
CA GLU A 120 -14.55 13.89 1.92
C GLU A 120 -15.29 14.34 0.64
N THR A 121 -15.31 13.47 -0.35
CA THR A 121 -15.95 13.67 -1.65
C THR A 121 -17.09 12.68 -1.94
N GLY A 122 -17.23 11.62 -1.14
CA GLY A 122 -18.33 10.67 -1.23
C GLY A 122 -18.37 9.73 -0.04
N ARG A 123 -19.53 9.10 0.17
CA ARG A 123 -19.77 8.23 1.33
C ARG A 123 -20.91 7.25 1.04
N ILE A 124 -20.72 5.99 1.44
CA ILE A 124 -21.81 5.08 1.77
C ILE A 124 -22.02 5.16 3.28
N PRO A 125 -23.21 5.55 3.77
CA PRO A 125 -23.43 5.77 5.20
C PRO A 125 -23.29 4.48 6.01
N ALA A 126 -23.02 4.65 7.30
CA ALA A 126 -22.99 3.56 8.26
C ALA A 126 -24.33 2.83 8.32
N ALA A 127 -24.27 1.50 8.37
CA ALA A 127 -25.41 0.63 8.57
C ALA A 127 -24.92 -0.64 9.26
N GLY A 128 -25.71 -1.20 10.18
CA GLY A 128 -25.29 -2.37 10.96
C GLY A 128 -24.98 -3.64 10.15
N THR A 129 -25.38 -3.67 8.88
CA THR A 129 -25.08 -4.76 7.93
C THR A 129 -23.82 -4.53 7.12
N ASN A 130 -23.18 -3.37 7.24
CA ASN A 130 -21.96 -3.06 6.48
C ASN A 130 -20.80 -3.90 7.01
N ASP A 131 -20.10 -4.57 6.09
CA ASP A 131 -18.82 -5.22 6.32
C ASP A 131 -17.95 -4.96 5.08
N TYR A 132 -17.16 -3.88 5.10
CA TYR A 132 -16.29 -3.50 3.98
C TYR A 132 -14.84 -3.79 4.36
N ARG A 133 -14.17 -4.64 3.58
CA ARG A 133 -12.86 -5.19 3.92
C ARG A 133 -11.74 -4.54 3.14
N GLU A 134 -11.60 -4.85 1.85
CA GLU A 134 -10.59 -4.24 0.99
C GLU A 134 -11.22 -3.62 -0.26
N PHE A 135 -10.58 -2.57 -0.79
CA PHE A 135 -10.89 -1.97 -2.07
C PHE A 135 -9.74 -2.12 -3.05
N ILE A 136 -10.05 -2.51 -4.29
CA ILE A 136 -9.12 -2.41 -5.42
C ILE A 136 -9.74 -1.61 -6.57
N GLY A 137 -8.91 -0.82 -7.26
CA GLY A 137 -9.30 -0.18 -8.51
C GLY A 137 -9.22 -1.13 -9.69
N ILE A 138 -10.25 -1.17 -10.54
CA ILE A 138 -10.26 -1.98 -11.77
C ILE A 138 -9.96 -1.12 -12.99
N ASN A 139 -10.61 0.04 -13.08
CA ASN A 139 -10.43 1.01 -14.14
C ASN A 139 -10.84 2.42 -13.63
N SER A 140 -10.89 3.41 -14.53
CA SER A 140 -11.20 4.79 -14.17
C SER A 140 -12.61 5.03 -13.59
N THR A 141 -13.55 4.09 -13.78
CA THR A 141 -14.96 4.23 -13.36
C THR A 141 -15.40 3.19 -12.32
N THR A 142 -14.65 2.09 -12.19
CA THR A 142 -15.04 0.94 -11.39
C THR A 142 -13.90 0.46 -10.50
N GLY A 143 -14.23 0.20 -9.24
CA GLY A 143 -13.42 -0.62 -8.34
C GLY A 143 -14.22 -1.80 -7.82
N LEU A 144 -13.60 -2.65 -7.01
CA LEU A 144 -14.26 -3.74 -6.28
C LEU A 144 -14.06 -3.54 -4.79
N VAL A 145 -15.07 -3.93 -4.01
CA VAL A 145 -15.05 -3.96 -2.55
C VAL A 145 -15.32 -5.39 -2.11
N SER A 146 -14.39 -5.98 -1.35
CA SER A 146 -14.62 -7.24 -0.65
C SER A 146 -15.40 -7.00 0.63
N THR A 147 -16.22 -7.98 1.00
CA THR A 147 -17.10 -7.94 2.17
C THR A 147 -17.08 -9.28 2.91
N GLY A 148 -17.76 -9.33 4.05
CA GLY A 148 -18.01 -10.59 4.77
C GLY A 148 -18.89 -11.60 4.03
N ASP A 149 -19.44 -11.28 2.85
CA ASP A 149 -20.35 -12.17 2.10
C ASP A 149 -20.08 -12.27 0.59
N GLY A 150 -19.03 -11.63 0.09
CA GLY A 150 -18.61 -11.69 -1.31
C GLY A 150 -17.88 -10.44 -1.79
N ILE A 151 -18.05 -10.11 -3.08
CA ILE A 151 -17.42 -8.97 -3.73
C ILE A 151 -18.47 -8.16 -4.48
N TYR A 152 -18.40 -6.83 -4.35
CA TYR A 152 -19.32 -5.89 -4.97
C TYR A 152 -18.55 -4.87 -5.83
N PRO A 153 -18.96 -4.63 -7.08
CA PRO A 153 -18.43 -3.50 -7.85
C PRO A 153 -18.83 -2.17 -7.23
N LEU A 154 -17.87 -1.25 -7.09
CA LEU A 154 -18.09 0.13 -6.66
C LEU A 154 -18.04 1.05 -7.88
N ASN A 155 -19.11 1.81 -8.11
CA ASN A 155 -19.06 2.94 -9.04
C ASN A 155 -18.27 4.09 -8.40
N LEU A 156 -17.15 4.47 -9.01
CA LEU A 156 -16.23 5.44 -8.42
C LEU A 156 -16.73 6.89 -8.47
N SER A 157 -17.69 7.19 -9.35
CA SER A 157 -18.28 8.53 -9.48
C SER A 157 -19.43 8.76 -8.53
N SER A 158 -20.37 7.81 -8.45
CA SER A 158 -21.53 7.91 -7.55
C SER A 158 -21.25 7.41 -6.13
N VAL A 159 -20.15 6.66 -5.93
CA VAL A 159 -19.82 5.99 -4.66
C VAL A 159 -20.97 5.10 -4.20
N THR A 160 -21.38 4.18 -5.08
CA THR A 160 -22.47 3.22 -4.84
C THR A 160 -22.05 1.81 -5.23
N LEU A 161 -22.41 0.83 -4.42
CA LEU A 161 -22.21 -0.59 -4.74
C LEU A 161 -23.23 -1.09 -5.77
N GLY A 162 -22.77 -1.94 -6.67
CA GLY A 162 -23.58 -2.68 -7.63
C GLY A 162 -24.05 -4.02 -7.07
N THR A 163 -24.39 -4.95 -7.97
CA THR A 163 -24.77 -6.32 -7.61
C THR A 163 -23.55 -7.16 -7.25
N LYS A 164 -23.69 -8.03 -6.24
CA LYS A 164 -22.67 -9.01 -5.87
C LYS A 164 -22.21 -9.83 -7.08
N ILE A 165 -20.90 -10.05 -7.19
CA ILE A 165 -20.32 -10.94 -8.20
C ILE A 165 -20.79 -12.38 -7.91
N PRO A 166 -21.38 -13.09 -8.90
CA PRO A 166 -21.89 -14.44 -8.69
C PRO A 166 -20.75 -15.43 -8.41
N ASN A 167 -21.08 -16.52 -7.71
CA ASN A 167 -20.17 -17.63 -7.39
C ASN A 167 -18.97 -17.26 -6.49
N ILE A 168 -18.96 -16.06 -5.90
CA ILE A 168 -18.04 -15.67 -4.83
C ILE A 168 -18.88 -15.40 -3.58
N SER A 169 -18.61 -16.12 -2.50
CA SER A 169 -19.46 -16.10 -1.31
C SER A 169 -18.69 -16.36 -0.03
N GLY A 170 -19.25 -15.89 1.09
CA GLY A 170 -18.59 -15.94 2.39
C GLY A 170 -17.62 -14.79 2.58
N GLU A 171 -16.80 -14.90 3.61
CA GLU A 171 -15.84 -13.87 3.99
C GLU A 171 -14.73 -13.73 2.94
N ILE A 172 -14.64 -12.54 2.32
CA ILE A 172 -13.61 -12.22 1.34
C ILE A 172 -12.69 -11.14 1.92
N GLY A 173 -11.41 -11.45 2.00
CA GLY A 173 -10.40 -10.58 2.59
C GLY A 173 -9.62 -9.81 1.54
N ASP A 174 -8.31 -10.05 1.53
CA ASP A 174 -7.40 -9.33 0.66
C ASP A 174 -7.70 -9.59 -0.84
N MET A 175 -7.54 -8.55 -1.66
CA MET A 175 -7.67 -8.59 -3.10
C MET A 175 -6.52 -7.83 -3.78
N ILE A 176 -6.07 -8.30 -4.94
CA ILE A 176 -5.18 -7.51 -5.80
C ILE A 176 -5.45 -7.77 -7.28
N LYS A 177 -5.43 -6.70 -8.08
CA LYS A 177 -5.43 -6.82 -9.54
C LYS A 177 -4.00 -6.88 -10.05
N ALA A 178 -3.66 -7.93 -10.80
CA ALA A 178 -2.38 -8.06 -11.48
C ALA A 178 -2.57 -8.64 -12.88
N GLY A 179 -2.06 -7.93 -13.89
CA GLY A 179 -2.28 -8.29 -15.29
C GLY A 179 -3.77 -8.36 -15.64
N ASN A 180 -4.17 -9.49 -16.23
CA ASN A 180 -5.54 -9.78 -16.64
C ASN A 180 -6.39 -10.42 -15.54
N TYR A 181 -5.85 -10.56 -14.33
CA TYR A 181 -6.49 -11.29 -13.24
C TYR A 181 -6.70 -10.44 -12.00
N ILE A 182 -7.61 -10.91 -11.16
CA ILE A 182 -7.86 -10.42 -9.81
C ILE A 182 -7.67 -11.61 -8.87
N PHE A 183 -6.79 -11.47 -7.90
CA PHE A 183 -6.50 -12.47 -6.89
C PHE A 183 -7.31 -12.11 -5.65
N VAL A 184 -7.99 -13.09 -5.07
CA VAL A 184 -9.00 -12.92 -4.02
C VAL A 184 -8.77 -13.95 -2.93
N LEU A 185 -8.49 -13.52 -1.70
CA LEU A 185 -8.51 -14.41 -0.55
C LEU A 185 -9.95 -14.63 -0.07
N SER A 186 -10.33 -15.90 -0.02
CA SER A 186 -11.65 -16.39 0.41
C SER A 186 -11.49 -17.28 1.63
N ALA A 187 -12.30 -17.07 2.65
CA ALA A 187 -12.34 -17.95 3.82
C ALA A 187 -12.76 -19.37 3.49
N ASN A 188 -13.60 -19.54 2.47
CA ASN A 188 -14.09 -20.84 2.04
C ASN A 188 -13.10 -21.55 1.10
N ASP A 189 -12.49 -20.79 0.19
CA ASP A 189 -11.85 -21.35 -0.99
C ASP A 189 -10.32 -21.20 -0.99
N GLY A 190 -9.76 -20.48 -0.01
CA GLY A 190 -8.34 -20.12 0.04
C GLY A 190 -8.06 -18.94 -0.89
N LEU A 191 -7.60 -19.21 -2.11
CA LEU A 191 -7.35 -18.21 -3.15
C LEU A 191 -8.18 -18.50 -4.40
N ASP A 192 -9.05 -17.57 -4.76
CA ASP A 192 -9.70 -17.52 -6.07
C ASP A 192 -8.99 -16.50 -6.97
N ILE A 193 -8.74 -16.89 -8.21
CA ILE A 193 -8.16 -16.02 -9.24
C ILE A 193 -9.23 -15.82 -10.30
N LEU A 194 -9.71 -14.59 -10.43
CA LEU A 194 -10.78 -14.20 -11.35
C LEU A 194 -10.21 -13.56 -12.61
N ASN A 195 -10.86 -13.75 -13.76
CA ASN A 195 -10.62 -12.95 -14.95
C ASN A 195 -11.08 -11.51 -14.69
N ALA A 196 -10.22 -10.52 -14.92
CA ALA A 196 -10.56 -9.11 -14.67
C ALA A 196 -11.60 -8.54 -15.65
N SER A 197 -11.85 -9.22 -16.78
CA SER A 197 -12.79 -8.78 -17.82
C SER A 197 -14.25 -9.10 -17.49
N ASP A 198 -14.51 -10.20 -16.78
CA ASP A 198 -15.87 -10.71 -16.54
C ASP A 198 -16.08 -11.32 -15.14
N TYR A 199 -15.03 -11.32 -14.31
CA TYR A 199 -15.01 -11.85 -12.94
C TYR A 199 -15.28 -13.35 -12.83
N SER A 200 -15.20 -14.11 -13.92
CA SER A 200 -15.26 -15.56 -13.87
C SER A 200 -14.02 -16.15 -13.19
N VAL A 201 -14.19 -17.21 -12.39
CA VAL A 201 -13.08 -17.91 -11.73
C VAL A 201 -12.21 -18.59 -12.80
N ALA A 202 -10.96 -18.16 -12.92
CA ALA A 202 -9.96 -18.73 -13.81
C ALA A 202 -9.17 -19.87 -13.15
N LYS A 203 -8.93 -19.77 -11.84
CA LYS A 203 -8.19 -20.76 -11.05
C LYS A 203 -8.53 -20.63 -9.58
N ASN A 204 -8.51 -21.76 -8.85
CA ASN A 204 -8.59 -21.80 -7.40
C ASN A 204 -7.32 -22.47 -6.84
N ILE A 205 -6.83 -21.99 -5.70
CA ILE A 205 -5.70 -22.55 -4.95
C ILE A 205 -6.12 -22.63 -3.46
N PRO A 206 -6.45 -23.83 -2.94
CA PRO A 206 -6.99 -23.96 -1.59
C PRO A 206 -5.92 -23.74 -0.51
N GLY A 207 -6.37 -23.41 0.69
CA GLY A 207 -5.53 -23.34 1.89
C GLY A 207 -4.62 -22.10 1.98
N MET A 208 -4.78 -21.13 1.08
CA MET A 208 -4.15 -19.82 1.17
C MET A 208 -4.88 -18.92 2.17
N ALA A 209 -4.15 -18.07 2.89
CA ALA A 209 -4.65 -17.36 4.07
C ALA A 209 -4.19 -15.89 4.19
N VAL A 210 -2.99 -15.56 3.68
CA VAL A 210 -2.37 -14.24 3.85
C VAL A 210 -1.84 -13.75 2.50
N GLY A 211 -2.19 -12.53 2.12
CA GLY A 211 -1.88 -11.95 0.82
C GLY A 211 -2.07 -10.43 0.82
N PHE A 212 -1.83 -9.73 -0.28
CA PHE A 212 -0.88 -10.11 -1.33
C PHE A 212 0.36 -9.21 -1.24
N ALA A 213 1.50 -9.76 -1.64
CA ALA A 213 2.68 -8.96 -1.96
C ALA A 213 2.98 -9.09 -3.46
N VAL A 214 3.53 -8.02 -4.07
CA VAL A 214 3.88 -8.00 -5.50
C VAL A 214 5.32 -7.59 -5.67
N THR A 215 6.13 -8.47 -6.25
CA THR A 215 7.55 -8.20 -6.53
C THR A 215 7.73 -7.45 -7.86
N PRO A 216 8.88 -6.79 -8.09
CA PRO A 216 9.15 -6.02 -9.30
C PRO A 216 9.02 -6.79 -10.62
N ASP A 217 9.20 -8.11 -10.60
CA ASP A 217 8.93 -8.99 -11.75
C ASP A 217 7.43 -9.18 -12.06
N GLY A 218 6.54 -8.55 -11.28
CA GLY A 218 5.10 -8.61 -11.39
C GLY A 218 4.46 -9.82 -10.72
N SER A 219 5.24 -10.71 -10.11
CA SER A 219 4.69 -11.91 -9.47
C SER A 219 3.87 -11.56 -8.24
N VAL A 220 2.74 -12.25 -8.09
CA VAL A 220 1.85 -12.13 -6.94
C VAL A 220 2.22 -13.21 -5.93
N TRP A 221 2.39 -12.82 -4.68
CA TRP A 221 2.76 -13.70 -3.58
C TRP A 221 1.63 -13.81 -2.57
N VAL A 222 1.37 -15.05 -2.17
CA VAL A 222 0.33 -15.42 -1.21
C VAL A 222 0.87 -16.56 -0.34
N ALA A 223 0.43 -16.61 0.91
CA ALA A 223 0.91 -17.62 1.86
C ALA A 223 -0.26 -18.31 2.56
N GLY A 224 -0.04 -19.56 2.95
CA GLY A 224 -1.02 -20.36 3.66
C GLY A 224 -0.46 -21.72 4.03
N ASN A 225 -0.92 -22.29 5.15
CA ASN A 225 -0.27 -23.45 5.77
C ASN A 225 1.24 -23.19 5.93
N THR A 226 2.10 -24.07 5.45
CA THR A 226 3.55 -23.89 5.45
C THR A 226 4.09 -23.47 4.07
N SER A 227 3.27 -22.88 3.20
CA SER A 227 3.65 -22.49 1.84
C SER A 227 3.63 -20.98 1.64
N LEU A 228 4.64 -20.47 0.94
CA LEU A 228 4.63 -19.17 0.28
C LEU A 228 4.65 -19.42 -1.24
N ASP A 229 3.55 -19.10 -1.90
CA ASP A 229 3.32 -19.34 -3.32
C ASP A 229 3.60 -18.05 -4.12
N LYS A 230 4.45 -18.19 -5.13
CA LYS A 230 4.67 -17.22 -6.20
C LYS A 230 3.76 -17.55 -7.37
N ILE A 231 3.01 -16.58 -7.85
CA ILE A 231 2.09 -16.76 -8.99
C ILE A 231 2.41 -15.75 -10.07
N ASN A 232 2.66 -16.25 -11.28
CA ASN A 232 2.85 -15.39 -12.45
C ASN A 232 1.48 -14.88 -12.94
N PRO A 233 1.23 -13.56 -12.99
CA PRO A 233 -0.09 -13.01 -13.34
C PRO A 233 -0.39 -13.00 -14.85
N THR A 234 0.45 -13.62 -15.67
CA THR A 234 0.21 -13.76 -17.12
C THR A 234 -0.32 -15.15 -17.47
N ASN A 235 0.20 -16.20 -16.83
CA ASN A 235 -0.14 -17.59 -17.13
C ASN A 235 -0.58 -18.42 -15.91
N LEU A 236 -0.65 -17.80 -14.73
CA LEU A 236 -1.04 -18.42 -13.46
C LEU A 236 -0.18 -19.63 -13.04
N ALA A 237 1.05 -19.71 -13.57
CA ALA A 237 2.04 -20.68 -13.11
C ALA A 237 2.39 -20.40 -11.64
N VAL A 238 2.49 -21.47 -10.85
CA VAL A 238 2.74 -21.40 -9.40
C VAL A 238 4.07 -22.07 -9.09
N THR A 239 4.89 -21.40 -8.28
CA THR A 239 6.07 -22.00 -7.64
C THR A 239 6.01 -21.72 -6.15
N SER A 240 6.28 -22.73 -5.34
CA SER A 240 6.11 -22.65 -3.89
C SER A 240 7.45 -22.80 -3.17
N VAL A 241 7.60 -22.11 -2.04
CA VAL A 241 8.67 -22.33 -1.07
C VAL A 241 8.06 -22.65 0.29
N THR A 242 8.68 -23.57 1.02
CA THR A 242 8.23 -23.94 2.37
C THR A 242 8.66 -22.90 3.39
N LEU A 243 7.70 -22.40 4.17
CA LEU A 243 7.92 -21.55 5.33
C LEU A 243 8.26 -22.41 6.56
N PRO A 244 9.09 -21.90 7.49
CA PRO A 244 9.46 -22.63 8.71
C PRO A 244 8.39 -22.52 9.82
N PHE A 245 7.21 -21.99 9.50
CA PHE A 245 6.08 -21.81 10.40
C PHE A 245 4.77 -22.02 9.62
N THR A 246 3.69 -22.23 10.36
CA THR A 246 2.33 -22.27 9.80
C THR A 246 1.75 -20.87 9.76
N VAL A 247 1.36 -20.42 8.58
CA VAL A 247 0.63 -19.17 8.34
C VAL A 247 -0.79 -19.33 8.85
N ASN A 248 -1.16 -18.46 9.80
CA ASN A 248 -2.52 -18.40 10.31
C ASN A 248 -3.40 -17.49 9.45
N ASN A 249 -4.68 -17.86 9.32
CA ASN A 249 -5.71 -16.97 8.78
C ASN A 249 -6.30 -16.10 9.88
N THR A 250 -6.95 -15.01 9.48
CA THR A 250 -7.54 -14.02 10.39
C THR A 250 -9.07 -14.01 10.34
N TRP A 251 -9.70 -15.01 9.71
CA TRP A 251 -11.16 -15.05 9.48
C TRP A 251 -11.97 -14.95 10.78
N GLY A 252 -13.15 -14.36 10.71
CA GLY A 252 -14.01 -14.06 11.88
C GLY A 252 -13.63 -12.79 12.64
N PHE A 253 -12.33 -12.47 12.76
CA PHE A 253 -11.82 -11.17 13.24
C PHE A 253 -10.88 -10.57 12.21
N TRP A 254 -11.38 -10.54 10.96
CA TRP A 254 -10.54 -10.31 9.80
C TRP A 254 -9.75 -9.01 9.90
N HIS A 255 -8.48 -9.09 9.48
CA HIS A 255 -7.64 -7.96 9.15
C HIS A 255 -6.75 -8.35 7.95
N PRO A 256 -6.25 -7.37 7.18
CA PRO A 256 -5.35 -7.61 6.06
C PRO A 256 -4.08 -8.40 6.45
N GLY A 257 -3.62 -9.22 5.52
CA GLY A 257 -2.45 -10.07 5.70
C GLY A 257 -1.13 -9.31 5.92
N SER A 258 -0.34 -9.73 6.91
CA SER A 258 0.99 -9.19 7.25
C SER A 258 2.10 -9.60 6.28
N ILE A 259 1.93 -9.28 5.00
CA ILE A 259 2.87 -9.58 3.91
C ILE A 259 3.12 -8.32 3.08
N THR A 260 4.36 -8.13 2.65
CA THR A 260 4.75 -7.02 1.78
C THR A 260 5.96 -7.40 0.92
N ALA A 261 6.27 -6.62 -0.11
CA ALA A 261 7.41 -6.86 -0.99
C ALA A 261 8.27 -5.61 -1.13
N SER A 262 9.56 -5.85 -1.36
CA SER A 262 10.50 -4.84 -1.80
C SER A 262 10.09 -4.29 -3.17
N THR A 263 10.29 -2.98 -3.37
CA THR A 263 10.15 -2.35 -4.69
C THR A 263 11.46 -2.30 -5.47
N LYS A 264 12.56 -2.78 -4.85
CA LYS A 264 13.92 -2.71 -5.41
C LYS A 264 14.37 -4.02 -6.04
N ASP A 265 13.88 -5.14 -5.50
CA ASP A 265 14.25 -6.49 -5.87
C ASP A 265 13.11 -7.47 -5.57
N ASN A 266 13.23 -8.72 -6.02
CA ASN A 266 12.22 -9.77 -5.82
C ASN A 266 12.32 -10.37 -4.41
N THR A 267 12.11 -9.53 -3.39
CA THR A 267 12.11 -9.91 -1.98
C THR A 267 10.72 -9.74 -1.38
N VAL A 268 10.27 -10.75 -0.63
CA VAL A 268 9.03 -10.74 0.14
C VAL A 268 9.36 -10.75 1.63
N PHE A 269 8.59 -10.00 2.41
CA PHE A 269 8.61 -10.00 3.87
C PHE A 269 7.27 -10.47 4.40
N LEU A 270 7.29 -11.39 5.36
CA LEU A 270 6.08 -12.00 5.92
C LEU A 270 6.22 -12.11 7.44
N ALA A 271 5.24 -11.60 8.18
CA ALA A 271 5.19 -11.79 9.61
C ALA A 271 4.71 -13.21 9.96
N ASN A 272 5.32 -13.78 11.00
CA ASN A 272 4.83 -15.00 11.65
C ASN A 272 3.93 -14.58 12.82
N ASN A 273 2.68 -14.23 12.48
CA ASN A 273 1.64 -13.88 13.45
C ASN A 273 0.99 -15.14 14.04
N ASP A 274 0.51 -15.02 15.29
CA ASP A 274 -0.53 -15.93 15.80
C ASP A 274 -1.86 -15.62 15.07
N GLN A 275 -2.95 -16.29 15.44
CA GLN A 275 -4.19 -16.30 14.63
C GLN A 275 -4.76 -14.91 14.28
N TYR A 276 -4.65 -13.90 15.16
CA TYR A 276 -5.24 -12.58 14.92
C TYR A 276 -4.27 -11.39 15.12
N ASN A 277 -3.13 -11.62 15.76
CA ASN A 277 -2.09 -10.64 16.08
C ASN A 277 -0.99 -11.40 16.84
N GLY A 278 -0.09 -10.71 17.54
CA GLY A 278 0.85 -11.35 18.47
C GLY A 278 2.17 -11.79 17.82
N GLY A 279 2.39 -11.47 16.54
CA GLY A 279 3.60 -11.88 15.84
C GLY A 279 4.87 -11.31 16.46
N LYS A 280 5.88 -12.18 16.60
CA LYS A 280 7.18 -11.83 17.23
C LYS A 280 8.36 -11.89 16.28
N THR A 281 8.13 -12.37 15.05
CA THR A 281 9.18 -12.57 14.05
C THR A 281 8.67 -12.21 12.67
N ILE A 282 9.57 -11.66 11.86
CA ILE A 282 9.33 -11.38 10.43
C ILE A 282 10.38 -12.14 9.65
N TYR A 283 9.96 -12.84 8.61
CA TYR A 283 10.81 -13.59 7.71
C TYR A 283 11.02 -12.82 6.40
N LYS A 284 12.19 -13.00 5.80
CA LYS A 284 12.58 -12.44 4.51
C LYS A 284 12.81 -13.58 3.53
N TYR A 285 12.10 -13.55 2.40
CA TYR A 285 12.34 -14.47 1.30
C TYR A 285 12.88 -13.71 0.10
N ILE A 286 14.07 -14.09 -0.37
CA ILE A 286 14.58 -13.65 -1.66
C ILE A 286 14.21 -14.72 -2.67
N ASP A 287 13.48 -14.36 -3.72
CA ASP A 287 12.98 -15.28 -4.73
C ASP A 287 14.09 -16.21 -5.28
N GLY A 288 13.84 -17.51 -5.26
CA GLY A 288 14.79 -18.55 -5.66
C GLY A 288 15.84 -18.93 -4.60
N ASN A 289 15.87 -18.27 -3.43
CA ASN A 289 16.84 -18.54 -2.38
C ASN A 289 16.17 -18.93 -1.05
N SER A 290 15.83 -20.21 -0.89
CA SER A 290 15.19 -20.74 0.33
C SER A 290 16.05 -20.64 1.58
N SER A 291 17.37 -20.44 1.46
CA SER A 291 18.24 -20.31 2.63
C SER A 291 17.96 -19.05 3.44
N THR A 292 17.26 -18.05 2.89
CA THR A 292 16.90 -16.83 3.64
C THR A 292 15.78 -17.07 4.65
N LEU A 293 15.10 -18.22 4.59
CA LEU A 293 14.02 -18.61 5.50
C LEU A 293 14.50 -19.47 6.68
N THR A 294 15.78 -19.79 6.80
CA THR A 294 16.26 -20.69 7.87
C THR A 294 16.15 -20.10 9.27
N SER A 295 16.05 -18.78 9.39
CA SER A 295 15.90 -18.06 10.64
C SER A 295 15.05 -16.81 10.42
N PRO A 296 14.39 -16.29 11.47
CA PRO A 296 13.78 -14.97 11.43
C PRO A 296 14.74 -13.90 10.91
N PHE A 297 14.24 -13.00 10.06
CA PHE A 297 14.99 -11.85 9.57
C PHE A 297 14.97 -10.71 10.60
N ILE A 298 13.82 -10.48 11.23
CA ILE A 298 13.64 -9.56 12.35
C ILE A 298 12.98 -10.32 13.50
N THR A 299 13.47 -10.07 14.70
CA THR A 299 12.83 -10.50 15.96
C THR A 299 12.35 -9.23 16.67
N ILE A 300 11.05 -9.19 16.97
CA ILE A 300 10.42 -8.08 17.70
C ILE A 300 10.97 -8.05 19.14
N ALA A 301 11.20 -6.85 19.67
CA ALA A 301 11.79 -6.68 20.99
C ALA A 301 10.92 -7.32 22.09
N THR A 302 11.56 -7.85 23.12
CA THR A 302 10.86 -8.47 24.27
C THR A 302 9.85 -7.50 24.89
N GLY A 303 8.62 -7.98 25.10
CA GLY A 303 7.52 -7.18 25.64
C GLY A 303 6.67 -6.47 24.58
N LYS A 304 7.05 -6.55 23.30
CA LYS A 304 6.29 -6.04 22.16
C LYS A 304 5.78 -7.20 21.28
N GLU A 305 4.70 -6.94 20.56
CA GLU A 305 4.15 -7.85 19.54
C GLU A 305 3.52 -7.08 18.36
N LEU A 306 3.51 -7.70 17.18
CA LEU A 306 2.83 -7.19 16.00
C LEU A 306 1.31 -7.15 16.22
N TYR A 307 0.65 -6.14 15.67
CA TYR A 307 -0.80 -6.02 15.67
C TYR A 307 -1.36 -5.83 14.25
N GLY A 308 -2.48 -6.47 13.93
CA GLY A 308 -3.14 -6.39 12.62
C GLY A 308 -2.20 -6.76 11.47
N LYS A 309 -2.24 -5.99 10.37
CA LYS A 309 -1.28 -6.16 9.26
C LYS A 309 0.15 -5.95 9.73
N GLY A 310 0.42 -5.04 10.66
CA GLY A 310 1.67 -4.89 11.41
C GLY A 310 2.97 -4.66 10.61
N LEU A 311 2.97 -4.80 9.28
CA LEU A 311 4.14 -4.83 8.42
C LEU A 311 3.80 -4.21 7.06
N ALA A 312 4.59 -3.23 6.65
CA ALA A 312 4.57 -2.73 5.29
C ALA A 312 5.95 -2.27 4.82
N TYR A 313 6.11 -2.12 3.51
CA TYR A 313 7.32 -1.61 2.89
C TYR A 313 7.11 -0.18 2.40
N ASN A 314 7.90 0.75 2.94
CA ASN A 314 7.94 2.14 2.52
C ASN A 314 9.00 2.32 1.42
N SER A 315 8.54 2.45 0.18
CA SER A 315 9.41 2.60 -1.00
C SER A 315 10.13 3.95 -1.08
N THR A 316 9.54 5.02 -0.55
CA THR A 316 10.12 6.37 -0.53
C THR A 316 11.46 6.38 0.20
N ASN A 317 11.51 5.73 1.37
CA ASN A 317 12.71 5.72 2.21
C ASN A 317 13.46 4.38 2.19
N ASN A 318 12.97 3.38 1.46
CA ASN A 318 13.50 2.01 1.45
C ASN A 318 13.59 1.42 2.88
N GLN A 319 12.46 1.38 3.58
CA GLN A 319 12.36 0.92 4.97
C GLN A 319 11.18 -0.04 5.14
N LEU A 320 11.31 -1.02 6.02
CA LEU A 320 10.15 -1.71 6.56
C LEU A 320 9.55 -0.86 7.68
N VAL A 321 8.25 -0.66 7.64
CA VAL A 321 7.46 0.00 8.67
C VAL A 321 6.68 -1.07 9.41
N VAL A 322 6.85 -1.11 10.72
CA VAL A 322 6.31 -2.16 11.58
C VAL A 322 5.55 -1.51 12.74
N SER A 323 4.33 -1.99 13.01
CA SER A 323 3.56 -1.54 14.18
C SER A 323 3.54 -2.64 15.22
N THR A 324 3.90 -2.24 16.44
CA THR A 324 3.82 -3.11 17.61
C THR A 324 2.98 -2.48 18.70
N VAL A 325 2.47 -3.34 19.58
CA VAL A 325 1.85 -2.99 20.85
C VAL A 325 2.60 -3.66 21.99
N GLU A 326 2.44 -3.18 23.22
CA GLU A 326 2.90 -3.91 24.39
C GLU A 326 2.10 -5.22 24.53
N SER A 327 2.81 -6.33 24.70
CA SER A 327 2.20 -7.65 24.91
C SER A 327 1.43 -7.69 26.23
N GLY A 328 0.20 -8.20 26.20
CA GLY A 328 -0.57 -8.43 27.44
C GLY A 328 -2.06 -8.13 27.38
N PHE A 329 -2.59 -7.70 26.22
CA PHE A 329 -4.00 -7.32 26.03
C PHE A 329 -4.48 -6.15 26.93
N GLY A 330 -5.73 -5.72 26.74
CA GLY A 330 -6.36 -4.71 27.59
C GLY A 330 -5.57 -3.41 27.60
N THR A 331 -5.17 -2.94 28.78
CA THR A 331 -4.44 -1.67 28.94
C THR A 331 -3.07 -1.65 28.28
N HIS A 332 -2.46 -2.82 28.05
CA HIS A 332 -1.17 -2.93 27.35
C HIS A 332 -1.29 -2.43 25.89
N TYR A 333 -2.45 -2.61 25.27
CA TYR A 333 -2.71 -2.15 23.90
C TYR A 333 -2.89 -0.62 23.77
N ALA A 334 -2.76 0.13 24.88
CA ALA A 334 -2.60 1.57 24.84
C ALA A 334 -1.14 2.01 24.61
N VAL A 335 -0.18 1.11 24.67
CA VAL A 335 1.25 1.37 24.40
C VAL A 335 1.57 0.82 23.01
N ASN A 336 1.89 1.71 22.09
CA ASN A 336 2.12 1.38 20.69
C ASN A 336 3.48 1.93 20.26
N ASP A 337 4.06 1.31 19.23
CA ASP A 337 5.28 1.77 18.61
C ASP A 337 5.19 1.67 17.09
N LEU A 338 5.87 2.61 16.42
CA LEU A 338 6.09 2.60 14.99
C LEU A 338 7.58 2.43 14.73
N ASP A 339 7.95 1.19 14.38
CA ASP A 339 9.32 0.77 14.17
C ASP A 339 9.69 0.84 12.68
N PHE A 340 10.92 1.27 12.41
CA PHE A 340 11.50 1.35 11.08
C PHE A 340 12.72 0.44 11.01
N TYR A 341 12.71 -0.52 10.10
CA TYR A 341 13.82 -1.45 9.91
C TYR A 341 14.46 -1.30 8.53
N ASP A 342 15.77 -1.52 8.46
CA ASP A 342 16.49 -1.64 7.19
C ASP A 342 16.12 -2.97 6.49
N PRO A 343 15.61 -2.94 5.24
CA PRO A 343 15.12 -4.14 4.56
C PRO A 343 16.25 -5.09 4.11
N ASN A 344 17.50 -4.65 4.16
CA ASN A 344 18.65 -5.47 3.76
C ASN A 344 19.21 -6.26 4.94
N SER A 345 19.45 -5.58 6.05
CA SER A 345 20.14 -6.08 7.24
C SER A 345 19.21 -6.49 8.38
N GLY A 346 17.96 -6.01 8.40
CA GLY A 346 17.02 -6.25 9.50
C GLY A 346 17.31 -5.40 10.73
N ALA A 347 18.25 -4.45 10.64
CA ALA A 347 18.59 -3.56 11.74
C ALA A 347 17.46 -2.55 12.00
N LEU A 348 17.13 -2.35 13.28
CA LEU A 348 16.22 -1.29 13.71
C LEU A 348 16.89 0.07 13.48
N ILE A 349 16.23 0.93 12.71
CA ILE A 349 16.67 2.29 12.41
C ILE A 349 16.08 3.26 13.42
N LYS A 350 14.79 3.12 13.71
CA LYS A 350 14.06 4.03 14.59
C LYS A 350 12.86 3.32 15.21
N ASP A 351 12.59 3.67 16.46
CA ASP A 351 11.42 3.25 17.25
C ASP A 351 10.72 4.53 17.72
N ILE A 352 9.42 4.65 17.47
CA ILE A 352 8.62 5.83 17.78
C ILE A 352 7.42 5.41 18.63
N PRO A 353 7.46 5.63 19.96
CA PRO A 353 6.34 5.30 20.82
C PRO A 353 5.20 6.29 20.67
N PHE A 354 3.97 5.80 20.77
CA PHE A 354 2.76 6.60 20.87
C PHE A 354 1.71 5.92 21.75
N SER A 355 0.91 6.72 22.47
CA SER A 355 -0.02 6.21 23.49
C SER A 355 -1.47 6.46 23.11
N GLY A 356 -2.31 5.46 23.35
CA GLY A 356 -3.74 5.47 23.05
C GLY A 356 -4.20 4.13 22.45
N TYR A 357 -5.52 3.90 22.47
CA TYR A 357 -6.12 2.73 21.86
C TYR A 357 -6.34 2.96 20.37
N TYR A 358 -5.31 2.72 19.56
CA TYR A 358 -5.34 2.94 18.11
C TYR A 358 -5.65 1.68 17.32
N PHE A 359 -4.98 0.57 17.66
CA PHE A 359 -5.08 -0.68 16.90
C PHE A 359 -4.73 -0.44 15.41
N PRO A 360 -3.44 -0.15 15.08
CA PRO A 360 -3.05 0.17 13.72
C PRO A 360 -3.36 -0.99 12.76
N ALA A 361 -4.27 -0.76 11.82
CA ALA A 361 -4.79 -1.77 10.92
C ALA A 361 -3.94 -1.86 9.64
N THR A 362 -3.76 -0.74 8.93
CA THR A 362 -3.00 -0.67 7.67
C THR A 362 -2.24 0.65 7.49
N TYR A 363 -1.27 0.65 6.57
CA TYR A 363 -0.53 1.85 6.16
C TYR A 363 -0.82 2.20 4.71
N VAL A 364 -0.89 3.50 4.42
CA VAL A 364 -1.13 4.01 3.07
C VAL A 364 -0.01 4.95 2.68
N PHE A 365 0.77 4.53 1.69
CA PHE A 365 1.86 5.30 1.09
C PHE A 365 1.38 6.01 -0.19
N HIS A 366 2.11 7.06 -0.58
CA HIS A 366 1.82 7.87 -1.77
C HIS A 366 2.33 7.27 -3.08
#